data_AF-A2EVA1-F1
#
_entry.id   AF-A2EVA1-F1
#
_cell.length_a   1.000
_cell.length_b   1.000
_cell.length_c   1.000
_cell.angle_alpha   90.00
_cell.angle_beta   90.00
_cell.angle_gamma   90.00
#
_symmetry.space_group_name_H-M   'P 1'
#
loop_
_entity.id
_entity.type
_entity.pdbx_description
1 polymer ?
#
loop_
_entity_poly.entity_id
_entity_poly.type
_entity_poly.pdbx_seq_one_letter_code
_entity_poly.pdbx_strand_id
1 'polypeptide(L)'
;MEDSKLAPDVLTVQGSKEAEALSALWNAEVLDPVSLGFIPSIWKNKPVSLANLRESYFSKKNNVNRRFEHKLWNALRITQLYPNYLPVVGVEWVSNEVIKVYKHPFAHLLGISAVDGGLFHKQGNFTRHGFVEVTEEEIKNTINQTALSDVDHRDVHIVSNKEGSFTANSTEESINTCKWVNPVGSSRVAILNVTANPPLPEN
;
A
#
# COMPACT_ATOMS: atom_id res chain seq x y z
N MET A 1 -27.53 -53.13 -5.21
CA MET A 1 -27.53 -51.67 -4.96
C MET A 1 -26.20 -51.39 -4.32
N GLU A 2 -25.17 -51.20 -5.15
CA GLU A 2 -23.85 -50.81 -4.69
C GLU A 2 -23.75 -49.30 -4.88
N ASP A 3 -23.51 -48.60 -3.77
CA ASP A 3 -23.27 -47.17 -3.71
C ASP A 3 -22.03 -46.80 -4.52
N SER A 4 -22.24 -46.15 -5.68
CA SER A 4 -21.18 -45.49 -6.42
C SER A 4 -20.78 -44.22 -5.66
N LYS A 5 -19.76 -44.34 -4.80
CA LYS A 5 -19.12 -43.20 -4.15
C LYS A 5 -18.36 -42.40 -5.22
N LEU A 6 -19.01 -41.37 -5.77
CA LEU A 6 -18.39 -40.43 -6.71
C LEU A 6 -17.14 -39.84 -6.04
N ALA A 7 -15.97 -40.03 -6.67
CA ALA A 7 -14.76 -39.32 -6.27
C ALA A 7 -14.99 -37.80 -6.47
N PRO A 8 -14.55 -36.94 -5.55
CA PRO A 8 -14.73 -35.50 -5.70
C PRO A 8 -13.96 -34.98 -6.92
N ASP A 9 -14.60 -34.09 -7.67
CA ASP A 9 -14.04 -33.44 -8.86
C ASP A 9 -12.73 -32.71 -8.54
N VAL A 10 -11.71 -32.90 -9.38
CA VAL A 10 -10.33 -32.43 -9.16
C VAL A 10 -10.26 -30.90 -9.07
N LEU A 11 -11.09 -30.18 -9.83
CA LEU A 11 -11.20 -28.71 -9.78
C LEU A 11 -11.74 -28.23 -8.43
N THR A 12 -12.70 -28.96 -7.85
CA THR A 12 -13.28 -28.62 -6.54
C THR A 12 -12.26 -28.84 -5.42
N VAL A 13 -11.45 -29.90 -5.52
CA VAL A 13 -10.38 -30.22 -4.55
C VAL A 13 -9.20 -29.24 -4.63
N GLN A 14 -8.86 -28.75 -5.83
CA GLN A 14 -7.81 -27.74 -6.00
C GLN A 14 -8.23 -26.39 -5.39
N GLY A 15 -9.46 -25.93 -5.68
CA GLY A 15 -10.00 -24.69 -5.11
C GLY A 15 -10.10 -24.73 -3.58
N SER A 16 -10.44 -25.89 -2.99
CA SER A 16 -10.48 -26.03 -1.53
C SER A 16 -9.10 -25.96 -0.88
N LYS A 17 -8.07 -26.54 -1.53
CA LYS A 17 -6.69 -26.50 -1.03
C LYS A 17 -6.08 -25.12 -1.11
N GLU A 18 -6.35 -24.37 -2.18
CA GLU A 18 -5.90 -22.99 -2.32
C GLU A 18 -6.55 -22.09 -1.26
N ALA A 19 -7.87 -22.23 -1.04
CA ALA A 19 -8.57 -21.49 0.00
C ALA A 19 -8.01 -21.80 1.41
N GLU A 20 -7.70 -23.06 1.69
CA GLU A 20 -7.06 -23.48 2.94
C GLU A 20 -5.65 -22.86 3.09
N ALA A 21 -4.84 -22.88 2.03
CA ALA A 21 -3.52 -22.26 2.03
C ALA A 21 -3.57 -20.75 2.26
N LEU A 22 -4.49 -20.04 1.59
CA LEU A 22 -4.70 -18.60 1.80
C LEU A 22 -5.18 -18.31 3.23
N SER A 23 -6.11 -19.12 3.75
CA SER A 23 -6.56 -19.03 5.14
C SER A 23 -5.43 -19.24 6.13
N ALA A 24 -4.51 -20.18 5.87
CA ALA A 24 -3.34 -20.42 6.71
C ALA A 24 -2.42 -19.18 6.75
N LEU A 25 -2.19 -18.50 5.62
CA LEU A 25 -1.40 -17.27 5.58
C LEU A 25 -2.02 -16.15 6.44
N TRP A 26 -3.35 -16.01 6.40
CA TRP A 26 -4.06 -15.01 7.21
C TRP A 26 -3.93 -15.25 8.71
N ASN A 27 -3.95 -16.52 9.14
CA ASN A 27 -4.07 -16.90 10.54
C ASN A 27 -2.74 -17.26 11.21
N ALA A 28 -1.69 -17.58 10.45
CA ALA A 28 -0.39 -17.92 11.01
C ALA A 28 0.24 -16.75 11.80
N GLU A 29 0.60 -16.98 13.06
CA GLU A 29 1.24 -15.99 13.94
C GLU A 29 2.76 -15.96 13.75
N VAL A 30 3.22 -15.60 12.55
CA VAL A 30 4.65 -15.60 12.18
C VAL A 30 5.21 -14.20 11.90
N LEU A 31 4.34 -13.19 11.79
CA LEU A 31 4.75 -11.83 11.48
C LEU A 31 5.07 -11.09 12.78
N ASP A 32 6.35 -10.86 13.08
CA ASP A 32 6.76 -9.96 14.17
C ASP A 32 7.06 -8.56 13.61
N PRO A 33 6.24 -7.54 13.91
CA PRO A 33 6.42 -6.18 13.40
C PRO A 33 7.79 -5.57 13.71
N VAL A 34 8.37 -5.87 14.87
CA VAL A 34 9.68 -5.31 15.25
C VAL A 34 10.78 -5.94 14.39
N SER A 35 10.81 -7.27 14.27
CA SER A 35 11.77 -7.97 13.40
C SER A 35 11.59 -7.62 11.92
N LEU A 36 10.37 -7.31 11.48
CA LEU A 36 10.08 -6.85 10.11
C LEU A 36 10.52 -5.40 9.85
N GLY A 37 10.82 -4.62 10.90
CA GLY A 37 11.15 -3.20 10.80
C GLY A 37 9.93 -2.32 10.51
N PHE A 38 8.78 -2.66 11.10
CA PHE A 38 7.56 -1.88 10.91
C PHE A 38 7.70 -0.47 11.50
N ILE A 39 7.09 0.47 10.79
CA ILE A 39 6.98 1.87 11.21
C ILE A 39 5.51 2.25 11.47
N PRO A 40 5.23 3.25 12.31
CA PRO A 40 6.20 3.90 13.19
C PRO A 40 6.71 2.95 14.27
N SER A 41 7.85 3.27 14.89
CA SER A 41 8.54 2.44 15.88
C SER A 41 7.82 2.35 17.24
N ILE A 42 6.55 1.93 17.23
CA ILE A 42 5.65 1.78 18.40
C ILE A 42 5.23 0.33 18.63
N TRP A 43 5.73 -0.59 17.80
CA TRP A 43 5.32 -1.99 17.81
C TRP A 43 5.96 -2.77 18.95
N LYS A 44 5.26 -3.83 19.38
CA LYS A 44 5.81 -4.79 20.35
C LYS A 44 6.49 -5.91 19.58
N ASN A 45 7.63 -6.38 20.10
CA ASN A 45 8.31 -7.56 19.60
C ASN A 45 7.50 -8.79 20.01
N LYS A 46 6.57 -9.19 19.14
CA LYS A 46 5.67 -10.30 19.34
C LYS A 46 5.13 -10.75 17.98
N PRO A 47 5.27 -12.04 17.61
CA PRO A 47 4.61 -12.59 16.45
C PRO A 47 3.10 -12.42 16.52
N VAL A 48 2.50 -11.98 15.41
CA VAL A 48 1.06 -11.81 15.22
C VAL A 48 0.66 -12.34 13.84
N SER A 49 -0.64 -12.58 13.65
CA SER A 49 -1.18 -12.98 12.36
C SER A 49 -1.48 -11.78 11.46
N LEU A 50 -1.52 -12.02 10.14
CA LEU A 50 -1.94 -10.99 9.18
C LEU A 50 -3.39 -10.56 9.43
N ALA A 51 -4.27 -11.48 9.84
CA ALA A 51 -5.65 -11.19 10.22
C ALA A 51 -5.70 -10.18 11.38
N ASN A 52 -4.89 -10.39 12.42
CA ASN A 52 -4.80 -9.46 13.53
C ASN A 52 -4.26 -8.09 13.10
N LEU A 53 -3.20 -8.05 12.28
CA LEU A 53 -2.65 -6.79 11.74
C LEU A 53 -3.67 -6.05 10.86
N ARG A 54 -4.45 -6.78 10.07
CA ARG A 54 -5.51 -6.19 9.26
C ARG A 54 -6.54 -5.50 10.13
N GLU A 55 -7.08 -6.20 11.12
CA GLU A 55 -8.13 -5.67 11.98
C GLU A 55 -7.66 -4.54 12.89
N SER A 56 -6.44 -4.64 13.43
CA SER A 56 -5.90 -3.69 14.40
C SER A 56 -5.19 -2.48 13.77
N TYR A 57 -4.67 -2.62 12.54
CA TYR A 57 -3.82 -1.61 11.90
C TYR A 57 -4.19 -1.30 10.44
N PHE A 58 -4.06 -2.24 9.50
CA PHE A 58 -4.15 -1.93 8.06
C PHE A 58 -5.53 -1.37 7.66
N SER A 59 -6.61 -1.96 8.19
CA SER A 59 -7.98 -1.53 7.90
C SER A 59 -8.44 -0.31 8.71
N LYS A 60 -7.68 0.10 9.74
CA LYS A 60 -8.09 1.23 10.59
C LYS A 60 -7.91 2.56 9.86
N LYS A 61 -8.80 3.52 10.11
CA LYS A 61 -8.72 4.87 9.54
C LYS A 61 -7.34 5.52 9.78
N ASN A 62 -6.77 6.13 8.75
CA ASN A 62 -5.46 6.77 8.83
C ASN A 62 -5.39 7.82 9.96
N ASN A 63 -4.28 7.83 10.69
CA ASN A 63 -3.89 8.86 11.65
C ASN A 63 -2.35 8.95 11.68
N VAL A 64 -1.80 9.78 12.56
CA VAL A 64 -0.34 10.00 12.66
C VAL A 64 0.49 8.71 12.81
N ASN A 65 -0.06 7.66 13.44
CA ASN A 65 0.63 6.40 13.70
C ASN A 65 0.28 5.28 12.70
N ARG A 66 -0.63 5.52 11.76
CA ARG A 66 -1.08 4.54 10.77
C ARG A 66 -1.41 5.24 9.46
N ARG A 67 -0.50 6.08 9.01
CA ARG A 67 -0.63 6.78 7.72
C ARG A 67 -0.62 5.76 6.58
N PHE A 68 -1.09 6.17 5.41
CA PHE A 68 -1.08 5.27 4.26
C PHE A 68 0.35 4.84 3.91
N GLU A 69 1.31 5.75 3.97
CA GLU A 69 2.72 5.48 3.66
C GLU A 69 3.31 4.46 4.63
N HIS A 70 2.98 4.54 5.93
CA HIS A 70 3.39 3.54 6.91
C HIS A 70 2.80 2.17 6.60
N LYS A 71 1.52 2.12 6.24
CA LYS A 71 0.85 0.86 5.87
C LYS A 71 1.47 0.26 4.62
N LEU A 72 1.67 1.06 3.58
CA LEU A 72 2.30 0.60 2.35
C LEU A 72 3.71 0.08 2.62
N TRP A 73 4.51 0.82 3.40
CA TRP A 73 5.85 0.40 3.82
C TRP A 73 5.84 -0.94 4.54
N ASN A 74 5.01 -1.07 5.57
CA ASN A 74 4.92 -2.29 6.37
C ASN A 74 4.42 -3.49 5.54
N ALA A 75 3.48 -3.27 4.63
CA ALA A 75 3.01 -4.29 3.70
C ALA A 75 4.13 -4.78 2.79
N LEU A 76 4.93 -3.87 2.23
CA LEU A 76 6.09 -4.20 1.41
C LEU A 76 7.18 -4.93 2.21
N ARG A 77 7.38 -4.60 3.48
CA ARG A 77 8.30 -5.32 4.37
C ARG A 77 7.85 -6.76 4.63
N ILE A 78 6.54 -7.01 4.73
CA ILE A 78 6.02 -8.38 4.83
C ILE A 78 6.41 -9.16 3.58
N THR A 79 6.08 -8.69 2.38
CA THR A 79 6.30 -9.46 1.14
C THR A 79 7.77 -9.55 0.75
N GLN A 80 8.60 -8.60 1.16
CA GLN A 80 10.05 -8.67 0.98
C GLN A 80 10.69 -9.82 1.77
N LEU A 81 10.24 -10.07 3.01
CA LEU A 81 10.78 -11.12 3.88
C LEU A 81 10.00 -12.44 3.80
N TYR A 82 8.72 -12.36 3.43
CA TYR A 82 7.81 -13.49 3.27
C TYR A 82 7.07 -13.40 1.91
N PRO A 83 7.73 -13.71 0.78
CA PRO A 83 7.13 -13.57 -0.55
C PRO A 83 5.83 -14.37 -0.76
N ASN A 84 5.67 -15.48 -0.02
CA ASN A 84 4.45 -16.28 -0.02
C ASN A 84 3.20 -15.53 0.48
N TYR A 85 3.36 -14.37 1.13
CA TYR A 85 2.25 -13.50 1.55
C TYR A 85 1.72 -12.59 0.44
N LEU A 86 2.40 -12.50 -0.71
CA LEU A 86 1.97 -11.63 -1.82
C LEU A 86 0.50 -11.83 -2.23
N PRO A 87 -0.07 -13.05 -2.32
CA PRO A 87 -1.47 -13.26 -2.69
C PRO A 87 -2.48 -12.63 -1.72
N VAL A 88 -2.09 -12.38 -0.46
CA VAL A 88 -2.98 -11.82 0.58
C VAL A 88 -2.60 -10.39 0.99
N VAL A 89 -1.36 -9.96 0.75
CA VAL A 89 -0.89 -8.60 1.02
C VAL A 89 -1.04 -7.69 -0.21
N GLY A 90 -0.71 -8.19 -1.40
CA GLY A 90 -0.97 -7.51 -2.67
C GLY A 90 0.01 -6.42 -3.10
N VAL A 91 1.15 -6.27 -2.43
CA VAL A 91 2.19 -5.32 -2.87
C VAL A 91 3.58 -5.94 -2.75
N GLU A 92 4.46 -5.63 -3.69
CA GLU A 92 5.87 -6.03 -3.67
C GLU A 92 6.77 -4.97 -4.30
N TRP A 93 8.03 -4.94 -3.90
CA TRP A 93 9.07 -4.20 -4.60
C TRP A 93 9.51 -4.98 -5.83
N VAL A 94 9.48 -4.36 -7.01
CA VAL A 94 10.10 -4.91 -8.23
C VAL A 94 11.45 -4.25 -8.53
N SER A 95 11.73 -3.12 -7.89
CA SER A 95 13.03 -2.47 -7.79
C SER A 95 13.12 -1.68 -6.48
N ASN A 96 14.21 -0.93 -6.26
CA ASN A 96 14.32 -0.06 -5.09
C ASN A 96 13.26 1.06 -5.05
N GLU A 97 12.71 1.47 -6.19
CA GLU A 97 11.84 2.65 -6.31
C GLU A 97 10.46 2.33 -6.87
N VAL A 98 10.29 1.12 -7.41
CA VAL A 98 9.09 0.70 -8.12
C VAL A 98 8.38 -0.41 -7.38
N ILE A 99 7.07 -0.22 -7.21
CA ILE A 99 6.17 -1.10 -6.50
C ILE A 99 5.20 -1.71 -7.49
N LYS A 100 5.00 -3.03 -7.41
CA LYS A 100 3.88 -3.70 -8.05
C LYS A 100 2.73 -3.83 -7.06
N VAL A 101 1.52 -3.54 -7.51
CA VAL A 101 0.30 -3.53 -6.71
C VAL A 101 -0.76 -4.42 -7.35
N TYR A 102 -1.06 -5.53 -6.70
CA TYR A 102 -2.26 -6.32 -6.94
C TYR A 102 -3.42 -5.67 -6.22
N LYS A 103 -4.26 -4.93 -6.96
CA LYS A 103 -5.19 -3.98 -6.34
C LYS A 103 -6.22 -4.65 -5.43
N HIS A 104 -6.69 -5.85 -5.77
CA HIS A 104 -7.73 -6.54 -5.02
C HIS A 104 -7.21 -7.08 -3.68
N PRO A 105 -6.10 -7.85 -3.62
CA PRO A 105 -5.52 -8.25 -2.34
C PRO A 105 -5.14 -7.03 -1.47
N PHE A 106 -4.53 -6.00 -2.05
CA PHE A 106 -4.12 -4.83 -1.27
C PHE A 106 -5.31 -4.01 -0.75
N ALA A 107 -6.36 -3.81 -1.56
CA ALA A 107 -7.59 -3.20 -1.09
C ALA A 107 -8.27 -4.03 0.02
N HIS A 108 -8.24 -5.36 -0.10
CA HIS A 108 -8.76 -6.25 0.93
C HIS A 108 -8.01 -6.10 2.26
N LEU A 109 -6.66 -6.07 2.22
CA LEU A 109 -5.81 -5.82 3.38
C LEU A 109 -6.13 -4.46 4.04
N LEU A 110 -6.32 -3.42 3.24
CA LEU A 110 -6.64 -2.07 3.71
C LEU A 110 -8.12 -1.87 4.10
N GLY A 111 -8.99 -2.87 3.89
CA GLY A 111 -10.42 -2.73 4.14
C GLY A 111 -11.13 -1.72 3.24
N ILE A 112 -10.67 -1.57 1.99
CA ILE A 112 -11.24 -0.66 1.00
C ILE A 112 -12.22 -1.41 0.11
N SER A 113 -13.50 -1.00 0.12
CA SER A 113 -14.54 -1.63 -0.71
C SER A 113 -14.58 -1.08 -2.14
N ALA A 114 -14.39 0.22 -2.31
CA ALA A 114 -14.33 0.87 -3.62
C ALA A 114 -12.88 0.88 -4.10
N VAL A 115 -12.43 -0.22 -4.73
CA VAL A 115 -11.01 -0.49 -5.03
C VAL A 115 -10.35 0.63 -5.85
N ASP A 116 -10.83 0.89 -7.07
CA ASP A 116 -10.21 1.89 -7.96
C ASP A 116 -10.32 3.31 -7.37
N GLY A 117 -11.49 3.63 -6.80
CA GLY A 117 -11.77 4.91 -6.15
C GLY A 117 -10.89 5.18 -4.93
N GLY A 118 -10.65 4.15 -4.12
CA GLY A 118 -9.91 4.24 -2.86
C GLY A 118 -8.40 4.16 -3.05
N LEU A 119 -7.91 3.50 -4.11
CA LEU A 119 -6.48 3.35 -4.35
C LEU A 119 -5.94 4.37 -5.37
N PHE A 120 -6.52 4.44 -6.58
CA PHE A 120 -5.88 5.07 -7.75
C PHE A 120 -6.60 6.31 -8.29
N HIS A 121 -7.85 6.57 -7.91
CA HIS A 121 -8.54 7.81 -8.30
C HIS A 121 -7.78 9.07 -7.81
N LYS A 122 -8.13 10.26 -8.31
CA LYS A 122 -7.50 11.55 -7.91
C LYS A 122 -7.51 11.80 -6.39
N GLN A 123 -8.44 11.18 -5.68
CA GLN A 123 -8.55 11.24 -4.20
C GLN A 123 -8.19 9.92 -3.52
N GLY A 124 -7.75 8.91 -4.29
CA GLY A 124 -7.29 7.63 -3.80
C GLY A 124 -5.96 7.74 -3.06
N ASN A 125 -5.62 6.70 -2.31
CA ASN A 125 -4.45 6.71 -1.43
C ASN A 125 -3.14 6.89 -2.21
N PHE A 126 -2.90 6.16 -3.31
CA PHE A 126 -1.65 6.30 -4.06
C PHE A 126 -1.47 7.72 -4.60
N THR A 127 -2.46 8.23 -5.33
CA THR A 127 -2.41 9.56 -5.97
C THR A 127 -2.25 10.69 -4.96
N ARG A 128 -2.93 10.63 -3.81
CA ARG A 128 -2.82 11.66 -2.76
C ARG A 128 -1.48 11.68 -2.05
N HIS A 129 -0.74 10.58 -2.11
CA HIS A 129 0.56 10.41 -1.48
C HIS A 129 1.72 10.46 -2.49
N GLY A 130 1.46 11.04 -3.68
CA GLY A 130 2.49 11.34 -4.67
C GLY A 130 2.96 10.15 -5.49
N PHE A 131 2.24 9.03 -5.45
CA PHE A 131 2.52 7.89 -6.32
C PHE A 131 1.89 8.11 -7.70
N VAL A 132 2.64 7.72 -8.72
CA VAL A 132 2.24 7.78 -10.13
C VAL A 132 2.47 6.42 -10.77
N GLU A 133 1.68 6.12 -11.79
CA GLU A 133 1.89 4.92 -12.61
C GLU A 133 3.17 5.10 -13.43
N VAL A 134 4.00 4.06 -13.47
CA VAL A 134 5.26 4.07 -14.22
C VAL A 134 4.97 3.76 -15.69
N THR A 135 5.59 4.49 -16.60
CA THR A 135 5.38 4.29 -18.04
C THR A 135 6.07 3.03 -18.55
N GLU A 136 5.56 2.43 -19.64
CA GLU A 136 6.19 1.26 -20.25
C GLU A 136 7.67 1.47 -20.62
N GLU A 137 8.04 2.69 -21.00
CA GLU A 137 9.41 3.03 -21.38
C GLU A 137 10.36 2.97 -20.17
N GLU A 138 9.93 3.53 -19.03
CA GLU A 138 10.69 3.47 -17.77
C GLU A 138 10.79 2.04 -17.23
N ILE A 139 9.70 1.28 -17.37
CA ILE A 139 9.62 -0.13 -16.99
C ILE A 139 10.64 -0.97 -17.78
N LYS A 140 10.68 -0.84 -19.11
CA LYS A 140 11.56 -1.63 -20.00
C LYS A 140 13.05 -1.40 -19.74
N ASN A 141 13.41 -0.19 -19.30
CA ASN A 141 14.82 0.18 -19.09
C ASN A 141 15.33 -0.12 -17.69
N THR A 142 14.44 -0.29 -16.70
CA THR A 142 14.81 -0.30 -15.27
C THR A 142 14.47 -1.61 -14.57
N ILE A 143 13.50 -2.38 -15.09
CA ILE A 143 12.92 -3.52 -14.37
C ILE A 143 13.12 -4.80 -15.19
N ASN A 144 13.37 -5.92 -14.50
CA ASN A 144 13.43 -7.22 -15.12
C ASN A 144 12.05 -7.58 -15.71
N GLN A 145 11.99 -7.81 -17.02
CA GLN A 145 10.77 -8.18 -17.77
C GLN A 145 10.03 -9.37 -17.17
N THR A 146 10.75 -10.35 -16.59
CA THR A 146 10.11 -11.50 -15.94
C THR A 146 9.29 -11.10 -14.72
N ALA A 147 9.66 -10.03 -14.01
CA ALA A 147 8.91 -9.52 -12.88
C ALA A 147 7.63 -8.77 -13.29
N LEU A 148 7.34 -8.64 -14.59
CA LEU A 148 6.23 -7.85 -15.11
C LEU A 148 5.25 -8.68 -15.95
N SER A 149 5.46 -9.99 -16.02
CA SER A 149 4.70 -10.89 -16.91
C SER A 149 3.19 -10.90 -16.63
N ASP A 150 2.79 -10.52 -15.41
CA ASP A 150 1.41 -10.51 -14.93
C ASP A 150 0.81 -9.11 -14.81
N VAL A 151 1.51 -8.07 -15.27
CA VAL A 151 1.02 -6.69 -15.24
C VAL A 151 0.05 -6.47 -16.40
N ASP A 152 -1.20 -6.14 -16.06
CA ASP A 152 -2.28 -5.90 -17.02
C ASP A 152 -2.83 -4.46 -17.00
N HIS A 153 -2.27 -3.60 -16.14
CA HIS A 153 -2.72 -2.21 -15.87
C HIS A 153 -4.19 -2.08 -15.45
N ARG A 154 -4.88 -3.21 -15.22
CA ARG A 154 -6.27 -3.25 -14.81
C ARG A 154 -6.34 -3.67 -13.36
N ASP A 155 -5.85 -4.86 -13.04
CA ASP A 155 -5.87 -5.46 -11.72
C ASP A 155 -4.48 -5.45 -11.07
N VAL A 156 -3.43 -5.34 -11.88
CA VAL A 156 -2.03 -5.22 -11.45
C VAL A 156 -1.43 -3.91 -11.97
N HIS A 157 -0.99 -3.06 -11.05
CA HIS A 157 -0.47 -1.72 -11.33
C HIS A 157 1.02 -1.63 -10.97
N ILE A 158 1.77 -0.84 -11.73
CA ILE A 158 3.17 -0.52 -11.41
C ILE A 158 3.26 0.96 -11.06
N VAL A 159 3.68 1.26 -9.84
CA VAL A 159 3.71 2.63 -9.31
C VAL A 159 5.07 2.98 -8.71
N SER A 160 5.42 4.26 -8.77
CA SER A 160 6.58 4.83 -8.07
C SER A 160 6.19 6.15 -7.41
N ASN A 161 6.95 6.56 -6.40
CA ASN A 161 6.77 7.89 -5.82
C ASN A 161 7.45 8.93 -6.71
N LYS A 162 6.69 9.94 -7.16
CA LYS A 162 7.16 10.95 -8.11
C LYS A 162 8.39 11.72 -7.64
N GLU A 163 8.56 11.90 -6.34
CA GLU A 163 9.69 12.64 -5.75
C GLU A 163 10.89 11.74 -5.42
N GLY A 164 10.78 10.42 -5.64
CA GLY A 164 11.83 9.45 -5.28
C GLY A 164 12.05 9.29 -3.77
N SER A 165 11.14 9.81 -2.94
CA SER A 165 11.30 9.81 -1.47
C SER A 165 10.90 8.50 -0.80
N PHE A 166 10.15 7.65 -1.51
CA PHE A 166 9.66 6.36 -1.02
C PHE A 166 10.36 5.23 -1.79
N THR A 167 11.34 4.59 -1.15
CA THR A 167 12.21 3.57 -1.76
C THR A 167 12.42 2.42 -0.79
N ALA A 168 12.78 1.22 -1.23
CA ALA A 168 13.01 0.05 -0.37
C ALA A 168 14.06 0.24 0.74
N ASN A 169 14.87 1.29 0.67
CA ASN A 169 15.86 1.67 1.68
C ASN A 169 15.44 2.87 2.56
N SER A 170 14.23 3.40 2.39
CA SER A 170 13.70 4.52 3.17
C SER A 170 13.64 4.20 4.67
N THR A 171 13.98 5.18 5.51
CA THR A 171 13.84 5.13 6.97
C THR A 171 12.49 5.70 7.42
N GLU A 172 12.12 5.48 8.69
CA GLU A 172 10.91 6.08 9.26
C GLU A 172 10.88 7.61 9.07
N GLU A 173 12.03 8.29 9.24
CA GLU A 173 12.14 9.73 9.04
C GLU A 173 11.84 10.13 7.60
N SER A 174 12.41 9.44 6.62
CA SER A 174 12.15 9.72 5.20
C SER A 174 10.68 9.47 4.83
N ILE A 175 10.08 8.37 5.32
CA ILE A 175 8.67 8.05 5.07
C ILE A 175 7.75 9.09 5.75
N ASN A 176 8.12 9.59 6.93
CA ASN A 176 7.37 10.64 7.61
C ASN A 176 7.38 11.96 6.82
N THR A 177 8.46 12.23 6.07
CA THR A 177 8.60 13.40 5.20
C THR A 177 7.95 13.24 3.83
N CYS A 178 7.53 12.03 3.42
CA CYS A 178 6.68 11.86 2.23
C CYS A 178 5.41 12.67 2.46
N LYS A 179 5.34 13.86 1.85
CA LYS A 179 4.29 14.83 2.12
C LYS A 179 3.03 14.43 1.39
N TRP A 180 1.98 14.24 2.17
CA TRP A 180 0.62 14.40 1.71
C TRP A 180 0.38 15.89 1.42
N VAL A 181 0.45 16.29 0.15
CA VAL A 181 -0.05 17.61 -0.24
C VAL A 181 -1.56 17.50 -0.30
N ASN A 182 -2.25 18.02 0.70
CA ASN A 182 -3.71 18.09 0.68
C ASN A 182 -4.15 18.88 -0.57
N PRO A 183 -4.89 18.29 -1.53
CA PRO A 183 -5.36 19.05 -2.70
C PRO A 183 -6.40 20.12 -2.31
N VAL A 184 -6.83 20.15 -1.05
CA VAL A 184 -7.74 21.14 -0.48
C VAL A 184 -6.97 21.95 0.56
N GLY A 185 -6.00 22.74 0.09
CA GLY A 185 -5.03 23.43 0.94
C GLY A 185 -4.49 24.76 0.42
N SER A 186 -4.79 25.18 -0.81
CA SER A 186 -4.74 26.61 -1.16
C SER A 186 -5.97 27.31 -0.58
N SER A 187 -6.12 27.26 0.74
CA SER A 187 -6.94 28.24 1.44
C SER A 187 -6.26 29.58 1.19
N ARG A 188 -6.99 30.50 0.57
CA ARG A 188 -6.58 31.87 0.31
C ARG A 188 -6.36 32.59 1.64
N VAL A 189 -5.21 32.38 2.29
CA VAL A 189 -4.70 33.37 3.23
C VAL A 189 -3.91 34.34 2.38
N ALA A 190 -4.63 35.30 1.80
CA ALA A 190 -4.00 36.50 1.29
C ALA A 190 -3.18 37.08 2.44
N ILE A 191 -1.88 37.16 2.22
CA ILE A 191 -0.98 37.99 3.01
C ILE A 191 -1.49 39.42 2.81
N LEU A 192 -2.30 39.91 3.75
CA LEU A 192 -2.58 41.33 3.87
C LEU A 192 -1.29 41.98 4.35
N ASN A 193 -0.44 42.37 3.41
CA ASN A 193 0.56 43.39 3.64
C ASN A 193 -0.17 44.66 4.03
N VAL A 194 -0.24 44.94 5.33
CA VAL A 194 -0.62 46.26 5.85
C VAL A 194 0.54 47.20 5.53
N THR A 195 0.57 47.72 4.32
CA THR A 195 1.32 48.93 3.99
C THR A 195 0.51 50.13 4.45
N ALA A 196 1.11 50.87 5.37
CA ALA A 196 0.64 52.15 5.89
C ALA A 196 0.30 53.14 4.77
N ASN A 197 -0.82 53.85 4.92
CA ASN A 197 -1.02 55.15 4.27
C ASN A 197 -0.81 56.25 5.33
N PRO A 198 0.04 57.26 5.08
CA PRO A 198 0.11 58.44 5.92
C PRO A 198 -1.13 59.34 5.72
N PRO A 199 -1.48 60.18 6.71
CA PRO A 199 -2.64 61.07 6.63
C PRO A 199 -2.41 62.21 5.63
N LEU A 200 -3.48 62.57 4.91
CA LEU A 200 -3.53 63.72 3.99
C LEU A 200 -3.61 65.05 4.77
N PRO A 201 -3.12 66.17 4.19
CA PRO A 201 -3.13 67.47 4.84
C PRO A 201 -4.53 68.10 4.89
N GLU A 202 -4.84 68.74 6.01
CA GLU A 202 -6.02 69.62 6.17
C GLU A 202 -5.77 70.97 5.46
N ASN A 203 -6.79 71.49 4.78
CA ASN A 203 -6.88 72.87 4.30
C ASN A 203 -7.44 73.77 5.40
#